data_AF-R1GNF3-F1
#
_entry.id   AF-R1GNF3-F1
#
_cell.length_a   1.000
_cell.length_b   1.000
_cell.length_c   1.000
_cell.angle_alpha   90.00
_cell.angle_beta   90.00
_cell.angle_gamma   90.00
#
_symmetry.space_group_name_H-M   'P 1'
#
loop_
_entity.id
_entity.type
_entity.pdbx_description
1 polymer ?
#
loop_
_entity_poly.entity_id
_entity_poly.type
_entity_poly.pdbx_seq_one_letter_code
_entity_poly.pdbx_strand_id
1 'polypeptide(L)'
;MQLKELFAKDAKRFDRFSLTLGGDILIDYSKNLITEQTLKLLIDLAKETDLRSAIDAMFNGDKINQTEGRAVLHTALRNRSDRPIELDGKDVMPEVKAVLAKMK
;
A
#
# COMPACT_ATOMS: atom_id res chain seq x y z
N MET A 1 11.75 22.91 -15.01
CA MET A 1 12.07 21.48 -14.88
C MET A 1 11.48 20.75 -16.08
N GLN A 2 12.30 20.23 -16.99
CA GLN A 2 11.84 19.46 -18.15
C GLN A 2 12.30 18.01 -18.05
N LEU A 3 11.44 17.05 -18.43
CA LEU A 3 11.75 15.62 -18.27
C LEU A 3 12.99 15.20 -19.07
N LYS A 4 13.14 15.68 -20.31
CA LYS A 4 14.31 15.41 -21.15
C LYS A 4 15.62 15.80 -20.47
N GLU A 5 15.65 16.95 -19.81
CA GLU A 5 16.83 17.42 -19.06
C GLU A 5 17.11 16.55 -17.84
N LEU A 6 16.08 16.09 -17.14
CA LEU A 6 16.24 15.19 -15.98
C LEU A 6 16.88 13.86 -16.38
N PHE A 7 16.51 13.30 -17.53
CA PHE A 7 17.15 12.10 -18.09
C PHE A 7 18.56 12.39 -18.60
N ALA A 8 18.78 13.52 -19.28
CA ALA A 8 20.10 13.88 -19.79
C ALA A 8 21.13 14.09 -18.67
N LYS A 9 20.71 14.56 -17.50
CA LYS A 9 21.58 14.81 -16.33
C LYS A 9 21.87 13.56 -15.49
N ASP A 10 21.06 12.51 -15.63
CA ASP A 10 21.18 11.29 -14.82
C ASP A 10 20.92 10.06 -15.68
N ALA A 11 21.99 9.46 -16.19
CA ALA A 11 21.93 8.24 -16.99
C ALA A 11 21.35 7.04 -16.22
N LYS A 12 21.32 7.08 -14.87
CA LYS A 12 20.77 6.03 -14.01
C LYS A 12 19.36 6.36 -13.50
N ARG A 13 18.69 7.36 -14.08
CA ARG A 13 17.36 7.80 -13.63
C ARG A 13 16.34 6.67 -13.65
N PHE A 14 16.37 5.79 -14.64
CA PHE A 14 15.48 4.63 -14.69
C PHE A 14 15.67 3.74 -13.45
N ASP A 15 16.91 3.33 -13.16
CA ASP A 15 17.22 2.47 -12.01
C ASP A 15 16.85 3.11 -10.67
N ARG A 16 17.05 4.43 -10.54
CA ARG A 16 16.74 5.17 -9.31
C ARG A 16 15.24 5.35 -9.05
N PHE A 17 14.45 5.48 -10.12
CA PHE A 17 13.02 5.77 -10.06
C PHE A 17 12.20 4.63 -10.65
N SER A 18 12.64 3.39 -10.42
CA SER A 18 11.88 2.19 -10.71
C SER A 18 12.04 1.16 -9.60
N LEU A 19 11.09 0.24 -9.51
CA LEU A 19 11.12 -0.88 -8.57
C LEU A 19 10.63 -2.13 -9.30
N THR A 20 11.26 -3.27 -9.03
CA THR A 20 10.76 -4.58 -9.46
C THR A 20 10.22 -5.32 -8.25
N LEU A 21 8.94 -5.70 -8.30
CA LEU A 21 8.26 -6.47 -7.26
C LEU A 21 8.04 -7.90 -7.77
N GLY A 22 8.25 -8.91 -6.92
CA GLY A 22 7.98 -10.31 -7.26
C GLY A 22 8.88 -10.91 -8.36
N GLY A 23 9.80 -10.14 -8.93
CA GLY A 23 10.64 -10.52 -10.07
C GLY A 23 9.99 -10.34 -11.43
N ASP A 24 8.70 -10.03 -11.47
CA ASP A 24 7.86 -10.02 -12.68
C ASP A 24 7.07 -8.71 -12.88
N ILE A 25 6.94 -7.88 -11.83
CA ILE A 25 6.23 -6.60 -11.91
C ILE A 25 7.22 -5.44 -11.86
N LEU A 26 7.38 -4.72 -12.97
CA LEU A 26 8.16 -3.48 -13.04
C LEU A 26 7.25 -2.26 -12.82
N ILE A 27 7.57 -1.44 -11.82
CA ILE A 27 6.98 -0.13 -11.58
C ILE A 27 8.01 0.93 -11.99
N ASP A 28 7.91 1.44 -13.22
CA ASP A 28 8.72 2.55 -13.71
C ASP A 28 7.99 3.89 -13.46
N TYR A 29 8.50 4.67 -12.51
CA TYR A 29 8.02 6.02 -12.23
C TYR A 29 9.06 7.10 -12.61
N SER A 30 10.11 6.75 -13.37
CA SER A 30 11.20 7.63 -13.79
C SER A 30 10.76 8.75 -14.73
N LYS A 31 9.63 8.55 -15.43
CA LYS A 31 9.04 9.53 -16.36
C LYS A 31 8.15 10.56 -15.65
N ASN A 32 8.06 10.53 -14.33
CA ASN A 32 7.40 11.58 -13.55
C ASN A 32 8.32 12.80 -13.37
N LEU A 33 7.71 13.96 -13.16
CA LEU A 33 8.39 15.24 -12.92
C LEU A 33 8.88 15.35 -11.46
N ILE A 34 9.82 14.47 -11.09
CA ILE A 34 10.38 14.37 -9.74
C ILE A 34 11.91 14.33 -9.77
N THR A 35 12.54 14.85 -8.72
CA THR A 35 13.96 14.65 -8.40
C THR A 35 14.10 13.79 -7.15
N GLU A 36 15.32 13.43 -6.76
CA GLU A 36 15.56 12.74 -5.48
C GLU A 36 15.06 13.58 -4.29
N GLN A 37 15.26 14.91 -4.36
CA GLN A 37 14.75 15.83 -3.35
C GLN A 37 13.22 15.82 -3.30
N THR A 38 12.55 15.85 -4.46
CA THR A 38 11.08 15.76 -4.51
C THR A 38 10.58 14.46 -3.90
N LEU A 39 11.18 13.33 -4.25
CA LEU A 39 10.78 12.03 -3.71
C LEU A 39 10.99 11.97 -2.19
N LYS A 40 12.12 12.49 -1.69
CA LYS A 40 12.38 12.61 -0.26
C LYS A 40 11.29 13.42 0.44
N LEU A 41 10.95 14.60 -0.07
CA LEU A 41 9.92 15.46 0.52
C LEU A 41 8.53 14.82 0.50
N LEU A 42 8.17 14.09 -0.57
CA LEU A 42 6.90 13.36 -0.64
C LEU A 42 6.84 12.22 0.38
N ILE A 43 7.95 11.50 0.58
CA ILE A 43 8.05 10.45 1.60
C ILE A 43 7.97 11.06 3.01
N ASP A 44 8.63 12.20 3.24
CA ASP A 44 8.56 12.88 4.52
C ASP A 44 7.15 13.40 4.82
N LEU A 45 6.44 13.93 3.82
CA LEU A 45 5.03 14.30 3.95
C LEU A 45 4.17 13.08 4.32
N ALA A 46 4.38 11.92 3.68
CA ALA A 46 3.63 10.70 4.02
C ALA A 46 3.86 10.25 5.47
N LYS A 47 5.05 10.51 6.04
CA LYS A 47 5.33 10.26 7.46
C LYS A 47 4.67 11.31 8.35
N GLU A 48 4.72 12.58 7.95
CA GLU A 48 4.13 13.70 8.69
C GLU A 48 2.60 13.57 8.80
N THR A 49 1.94 13.05 7.75
CA THR A 49 0.50 12.75 7.77
C THR A 49 0.16 11.43 8.47
N ASP A 50 1.13 10.80 9.12
CA ASP A 50 1.02 9.54 9.84
C ASP A 50 0.32 8.42 9.05
N LEU A 51 0.70 8.28 7.78
CA LEU A 51 0.17 7.23 6.89
C LEU A 51 0.40 5.84 7.49
N ARG A 52 1.47 5.66 8.28
CA ARG A 52 1.79 4.37 8.88
C ARG A 52 0.71 3.93 9.87
N SER A 53 0.30 4.79 10.79
CA SER A 53 -0.78 4.48 11.73
C SER A 53 -2.10 4.22 11.01
N ALA A 54 -2.41 4.97 9.95
CA ALA A 54 -3.61 4.73 9.14
C ALA A 54 -3.61 3.35 8.46
N ILE A 55 -2.45 2.92 7.93
CA ILE A 55 -2.29 1.57 7.38
C ILE A 55 -2.51 0.53 8.49
N ASP A 56 -1.83 0.67 9.63
CA ASP A 56 -1.92 -0.30 10.72
C ASP A 56 -3.36 -0.38 11.27
N ALA A 57 -4.07 0.76 11.42
CA ALA A 57 -5.47 0.82 11.82
C ALA A 57 -6.40 0.06 10.85
N MET A 58 -6.19 0.22 9.54
CA MET A 58 -6.95 -0.54 8.54
C MET A 58 -6.72 -2.05 8.67
N PHE A 59 -5.47 -2.49 8.83
CA PHE A 59 -5.13 -3.91 8.91
C PHE A 59 -5.54 -4.56 10.25
N ASN A 60 -5.62 -3.79 11.32
CA ASN A 60 -6.04 -4.27 12.65
C ASN A 60 -7.56 -4.28 12.85
N GLY A 61 -8.33 -3.78 11.88
CA GLY A 61 -9.80 -3.78 11.97
C GLY A 61 -10.39 -2.61 12.73
N ASP A 62 -9.63 -1.52 12.91
CA ASP A 62 -10.14 -0.31 13.54
C ASP A 62 -11.27 0.30 12.69
N LYS A 63 -12.18 1.03 13.34
CA LYS A 63 -13.35 1.67 12.71
C LYS A 63 -12.96 2.97 11.99
N ILE A 64 -12.11 2.85 10.97
CA ILE A 64 -11.58 3.98 10.19
C ILE A 64 -12.63 4.62 9.26
N ASN A 65 -13.70 3.90 8.89
CA ASN A 65 -14.85 4.49 8.23
C ASN A 65 -15.71 5.19 9.30
N GLN A 66 -15.34 6.43 9.61
CA GLN A 66 -15.91 7.20 10.71
C GLN A 66 -17.38 7.55 10.49
N THR A 67 -17.78 7.86 9.25
CA THR A 67 -19.16 8.27 8.94
C THR A 67 -20.17 7.16 9.18
N GLU A 68 -19.76 5.90 9.04
CA GLU A 68 -20.61 4.73 9.29
C GLU A 68 -20.25 3.96 10.58
N GLY A 69 -19.17 4.34 11.25
CA GLY A 69 -18.65 3.62 12.42
C GLY A 69 -18.20 2.19 12.11
N ARG A 70 -17.56 1.94 10.96
CA ARG A 70 -17.23 0.59 10.46
C ARG A 70 -15.73 0.37 10.24
N ALA A 71 -15.32 -0.89 10.40
CA ALA A 71 -14.01 -1.36 9.96
C ALA A 71 -13.94 -1.51 8.44
N VAL A 72 -12.73 -1.48 7.88
CA VAL A 72 -12.49 -1.62 6.43
C VAL A 72 -11.50 -2.76 6.17
N LEU A 73 -12.03 -3.98 6.02
CA LEU A 73 -11.23 -5.23 6.01
C LEU A 73 -11.27 -6.00 4.68
N HIS A 74 -11.27 -5.30 3.54
CA HIS A 74 -11.17 -5.95 2.23
C HIS A 74 -9.88 -6.78 2.05
N THR A 75 -8.82 -6.46 2.82
CA THR A 75 -7.58 -7.25 2.90
C THR A 75 -7.80 -8.63 3.53
N ALA A 76 -8.72 -8.78 4.47
CA ALA A 76 -9.05 -10.06 5.11
C ALA A 76 -9.62 -11.09 4.11
N LEU A 77 -10.43 -10.63 3.16
CA LEU A 77 -11.05 -11.48 2.13
C LEU A 77 -10.03 -12.20 1.23
N ARG A 78 -8.82 -11.63 1.11
CA ARG A 78 -7.72 -12.17 0.33
C ARG A 78 -6.50 -12.50 1.18
N ASN A 79 -6.67 -12.59 2.50
CA ASN A 79 -5.63 -13.01 3.40
C ASN A 79 -5.36 -14.51 3.17
N ARG A 80 -4.28 -14.80 2.45
CA ARG A 80 -3.79 -16.16 2.21
C ARG A 80 -2.86 -16.66 3.30
N SER A 81 -2.55 -15.81 4.28
CA SER A 81 -1.85 -16.26 5.49
C SER A 81 -2.86 -16.84 6.48
N ASP A 82 -2.39 -17.67 7.40
CA ASP A 82 -3.19 -18.14 8.54
C ASP A 82 -3.20 -17.15 9.71
N ARG A 83 -2.80 -15.89 9.47
CA ARG A 83 -2.84 -14.85 10.51
C ARG A 83 -4.30 -14.50 10.83
N PRO A 84 -4.71 -14.52 12.12
CA PRO A 84 -6.04 -14.09 12.53
C PRO A 84 -6.20 -12.58 12.30
N ILE A 85 -7.43 -12.17 11.99
CA ILE A 85 -7.81 -10.76 11.87
C ILE A 85 -8.99 -10.53 12.79
N GLU A 86 -8.77 -9.78 13.86
CA GLU A 86 -9.80 -9.52 14.86
C GLU A 86 -10.68 -8.34 14.47
N LEU A 87 -11.99 -8.50 14.66
CA LEU A 87 -12.98 -7.42 14.60
C LEU A 87 -13.93 -7.58 15.79
N ASP A 88 -14.04 -6.53 16.62
CA ASP A 88 -14.88 -6.53 17.83
C ASP A 88 -14.62 -7.77 18.74
N GLY A 89 -13.35 -8.20 18.85
CA GLY A 89 -12.91 -9.32 19.69
C GLY A 89 -13.13 -10.72 19.09
N LYS A 90 -13.49 -10.82 17.80
CA LYS A 90 -13.68 -12.09 17.10
C LYS A 90 -12.81 -12.17 15.85
N ASP A 91 -12.13 -13.31 15.65
CA ASP A 91 -11.43 -13.58 14.39
C ASP A 91 -12.43 -13.79 13.24
N VAL A 92 -12.30 -13.02 12.17
CA VAL A 92 -13.18 -13.07 11.00
C VAL A 92 -12.72 -14.11 9.96
N MET A 93 -11.48 -14.61 10.05
CA MET A 93 -10.92 -15.52 9.05
C MET A 93 -11.67 -16.86 8.89
N PRO A 94 -12.22 -17.50 9.94
CA PRO A 94 -13.02 -18.72 9.79
C PRO A 94 -14.26 -18.50 8.91
N GLU A 95 -14.95 -17.37 9.08
CA GLU A 95 -16.15 -17.05 8.30
C GLU A 95 -15.79 -16.76 6.83
N VAL A 96 -14.72 -16.01 6.59
CA VAL A 96 -14.19 -15.76 5.24
C VAL A 96 -13.89 -17.08 4.52
N LYS A 97 -13.14 -17.99 5.18
CA LYS A 97 -12.78 -19.30 4.62
C LYS A 97 -14.01 -20.17 4.35
N ALA A 98 -15.01 -20.15 5.24
CA ALA A 98 -16.24 -20.89 5.05
C ALA A 98 -17.02 -20.43 3.81
N VAL A 99 -17.10 -19.12 3.56
CA VAL A 99 -17.78 -18.57 2.37
C VAL A 99 -16.99 -18.89 1.10
N LEU A 100 -15.66 -18.76 1.11
CA LEU A 100 -14.82 -19.13 -0.03
C LEU A 100 -14.97 -20.62 -0.39
N ALA A 101 -15.08 -21.50 0.61
CA ALA A 101 -15.32 -22.93 0.39
C ALA A 101 -16.70 -23.22 -0.21
N LYS A 102 -17.72 -22.42 0.12
CA LYS A 102 -19.07 -22.54 -0.45
C LYS A 102 -19.15 -22.12 -1.92
N MET A 103 -18.30 -21.17 -2.33
CA MET A 103 -18.24 -20.69 -3.73
C MET A 103 -17.46 -21.63 -4.66
N LYS A 104 -16.68 -22.55 -4.08
CA LYS A 104 -15.86 -23.52 -4.80
C LYS A 104 -16.72 -24.69 -5.30
#